data_AF-A0AAV5TR01-F1
#
_entry.id   AF-A0AAV5TR01-F1
#
_cell.length_a   1.000
_cell.length_b   1.000
_cell.length_c   1.000
_cell.angle_alpha   90.00
_cell.angle_beta   90.00
_cell.angle_gamma   90.00
#
_symmetry.space_group_name_H-M   'P 1'
#
loop_
_entity.id
_entity.type
_entity.pdbx_description
1 polymer ?
#
loop_
_entity_poly.entity_id
_entity_poly.type
_entity_poly.pdbx_seq_one_letter_code
_entity_poly.pdbx_strand_id
1 'polypeptide(L)'
;EEVEYRQCRCVWPALSVLLKGSQFRKLSVTTFNLSENAVKHLRTIIRANEIANVSLDVHEVSCSDPESFLLYLSAITHSLEIYQKHIFGKFLDCNSKYFFGVHNIDWAPIILHMFSQKLDKLKKFSYPKFLSVASADHIRQKLPDSGKKIWFYASCKSYAKDLDYKDCEYLVHAIPSTRYGSFLQIKHQSRKYEP
;
A
#
# COMPACT_ATOMS: atom_id res chain seq x y z
N GLU A 1 -5.17 -36.61 -8.52
CA GLU A 1 -6.28 -35.66 -8.29
C GLU A 1 -5.85 -34.29 -8.83
N GLU A 2 -6.47 -33.86 -9.93
CA GLU A 2 -6.28 -32.51 -10.48
C GLU A 2 -7.01 -31.51 -9.59
N VAL A 3 -6.27 -30.54 -9.05
CA VAL A 3 -6.85 -29.43 -8.28
C VAL A 3 -7.41 -28.42 -9.27
N GLU A 4 -8.71 -28.49 -9.50
CA GLU A 4 -9.47 -27.52 -10.31
C GLU A 4 -9.54 -26.17 -9.56
N TYR A 5 -8.64 -25.24 -9.88
CA TYR A 5 -8.73 -23.86 -9.39
C TYR A 5 -9.89 -23.15 -10.10
N ARG A 6 -11.09 -23.21 -9.51
CA ARG A 6 -12.22 -22.40 -9.96
C ARG A 6 -11.97 -20.93 -9.65
N GLN A 7 -11.42 -20.23 -10.62
CA GLN A 7 -11.30 -18.77 -10.60
C GLN A 7 -12.73 -18.19 -10.72
N CYS A 8 -13.34 -17.83 -9.58
CA CYS A 8 -14.64 -17.15 -9.56
C CYS A 8 -14.54 -15.79 -10.28
N ARG A 9 -14.83 -15.80 -11.57
CA ARG A 9 -15.10 -14.58 -12.33
C ARG A 9 -16.47 -14.05 -11.86
N CYS A 10 -16.50 -12.77 -11.46
CA CYS A 10 -17.70 -11.93 -11.35
C CYS A 10 -18.51 -11.88 -10.04
N VAL A 11 -17.87 -11.70 -8.87
CA VAL A 11 -18.62 -11.30 -7.64
C VAL A 11 -18.81 -9.78 -7.52
N TRP A 12 -18.07 -8.97 -8.29
CA TRP A 12 -18.08 -7.50 -8.14
C TRP A 12 -19.42 -6.79 -8.42
N PRO A 13 -20.18 -7.17 -9.46
CA PRO A 13 -21.50 -6.57 -9.68
C PRO A 13 -22.48 -6.89 -8.54
N ALA A 14 -22.50 -8.15 -8.11
CA ALA A 14 -23.34 -8.59 -6.99
C ALA A 14 -22.96 -7.89 -5.68
N LEU A 15 -21.67 -7.74 -5.39
CA LEU A 15 -21.17 -6.99 -4.23
C LEU A 15 -21.59 -5.52 -4.27
N SER A 16 -21.54 -4.89 -5.45
CA SER A 16 -21.96 -3.49 -5.59
C SER A 16 -23.45 -3.29 -5.27
N VAL A 17 -24.29 -4.29 -5.61
CA VAL A 17 -25.71 -4.29 -5.27
C VAL A 17 -25.92 -4.55 -3.77
N LEU A 18 -25.25 -5.57 -3.22
CA LEU A 18 -25.37 -5.95 -1.80
C LEU A 18 -24.95 -4.83 -0.85
N LEU A 19 -23.89 -4.08 -1.20
CA LEU A 19 -23.36 -3.01 -0.36
C LEU A 19 -24.11 -1.68 -0.55
N LYS A 20 -25.04 -1.59 -1.51
CA LYS A 20 -25.79 -0.37 -1.77
C LYS A 20 -26.68 -0.02 -0.57
N GLY A 21 -26.52 1.18 -0.04
CA GLY A 21 -27.29 1.67 1.11
C GLY A 21 -26.76 1.22 2.48
N SER A 22 -25.68 0.44 2.52
CA SER A 22 -24.98 0.14 3.77
C SER A 22 -24.06 1.29 4.16
N GLN A 23 -23.93 1.60 5.44
CA GLN A 23 -22.92 2.56 5.92
C GLN A 23 -21.79 1.81 6.60
N PHE A 24 -20.58 1.90 6.05
CA PHE A 24 -19.38 1.33 6.62
C PHE A 24 -18.19 2.23 6.31
N ARG A 25 -17.18 2.25 7.18
CA ARG A 25 -16.00 3.14 7.04
C ARG A 25 -14.70 2.40 6.69
N LYS A 26 -14.76 1.07 6.64
CA LYS A 26 -13.61 0.20 6.41
C LYS A 26 -13.97 -0.84 5.37
N LEU A 27 -13.16 -0.96 4.32
CA LEU A 27 -13.29 -1.97 3.28
C LEU A 27 -12.01 -2.80 3.25
N SER A 28 -12.14 -4.12 3.39
CA SER A 28 -11.04 -5.06 3.19
C SER A 28 -11.37 -5.93 1.98
N VAL A 29 -10.45 -6.00 1.03
CA VAL A 29 -10.63 -6.68 -0.23
C VAL A 29 -9.49 -7.65 -0.44
N THR A 30 -9.82 -8.92 -0.63
CA THR A 30 -8.87 -9.95 -1.06
C THR A 30 -9.21 -10.36 -2.48
N THR A 31 -8.28 -10.19 -3.41
CA THR A 31 -8.47 -10.62 -4.80
C THR A 31 -7.21 -11.27 -5.34
N PHE A 32 -7.38 -12.29 -6.18
CA PHE A 32 -6.26 -12.91 -6.88
C PHE A 32 -5.68 -11.94 -7.91
N ASN A 33 -6.52 -11.33 -8.74
CA ASN A 33 -6.09 -10.36 -9.74
C ASN A 33 -6.89 -9.05 -9.59
N LEU A 34 -6.18 -7.94 -9.41
CA LEU A 34 -6.71 -6.58 -9.50
C LEU A 34 -6.70 -6.12 -10.97
N SER A 35 -7.75 -6.47 -11.69
CA SER A 35 -7.99 -6.07 -13.09
C SER A 35 -8.72 -4.74 -13.21
N GLU A 36 -8.83 -4.20 -14.43
CA GLU A 36 -9.60 -2.98 -14.71
C GLU A 36 -11.04 -3.03 -14.20
N ASN A 37 -11.70 -4.18 -14.38
CA ASN A 37 -13.07 -4.35 -13.91
C ASN A 37 -13.14 -4.30 -12.38
N ALA A 38 -12.20 -4.96 -11.69
CA ALA A 38 -12.12 -4.90 -10.22
C ALA A 38 -11.88 -3.46 -9.73
N VAL A 39 -10.93 -2.74 -10.35
CA VAL A 39 -10.66 -1.33 -10.07
C VAL A 39 -11.92 -0.48 -10.23
N LYS A 40 -12.64 -0.60 -11.35
CA LYS A 40 -13.88 0.14 -11.62
C LYS A 40 -14.93 -0.07 -10.53
N HIS A 41 -15.14 -1.32 -10.10
CA HIS A 41 -16.09 -1.63 -9.04
C HIS A 41 -15.64 -1.10 -7.67
N LEU A 42 -14.36 -1.23 -7.33
CA LEU A 42 -13.80 -0.69 -6.08
C LEU A 42 -13.96 0.82 -6.01
N ARG A 43 -13.68 1.55 -7.09
CA ARG A 43 -13.92 3.01 -7.18
C ARG A 43 -15.37 3.35 -6.86
N THR A 44 -16.31 2.61 -7.44
CA THR A 44 -17.75 2.80 -7.22
C THR A 44 -18.12 2.59 -5.75
N ILE A 45 -17.70 1.47 -5.15
CA ILE A 45 -18.02 1.11 -3.77
C ILE A 45 -17.40 2.11 -2.78
N ILE A 46 -16.12 2.44 -2.95
CA ILE A 46 -15.38 3.34 -2.05
C ILE A 46 -16.01 4.74 -2.05
N ARG A 47 -16.35 5.24 -3.24
CA ARG A 47 -16.97 6.56 -3.39
C ARG A 47 -18.40 6.60 -2.86
N ALA A 48 -19.23 5.60 -3.17
CA ALA A 48 -20.63 5.58 -2.77
C ALA A 48 -20.83 5.45 -1.24
N ASN A 49 -19.86 4.84 -0.55
CA ASN A 49 -19.94 4.59 0.89
C ASN A 49 -18.96 5.44 1.72
N GLU A 50 -18.30 6.42 1.09
CA GLU A 50 -17.32 7.33 1.74
C GLU A 50 -16.27 6.57 2.59
N ILE A 51 -15.72 5.48 2.04
CA ILE A 51 -14.82 4.60 2.78
C ILE A 51 -13.55 5.35 3.18
N ALA A 52 -13.30 5.43 4.48
CA ALA A 52 -12.12 6.09 5.02
C ALA A 52 -10.89 5.19 5.10
N ASN A 53 -11.06 3.86 5.21
CA ASN A 53 -9.97 2.91 5.38
C ASN A 53 -10.10 1.77 4.38
N VAL A 54 -9.07 1.55 3.57
CA VAL A 54 -9.04 0.48 2.58
C VAL A 54 -7.87 -0.45 2.89
N SER A 55 -8.14 -1.75 2.90
CA SER A 55 -7.12 -2.80 2.93
C SER A 55 -7.24 -3.64 1.66
N LEU A 56 -6.13 -3.78 0.93
CA LEU A 56 -6.04 -4.55 -0.30
C LEU A 56 -5.08 -5.72 -0.09
N ASP A 57 -5.58 -6.95 -0.18
CA ASP A 57 -4.79 -8.17 -0.27
C ASP A 57 -4.86 -8.68 -1.72
N VAL A 58 -3.76 -8.48 -2.46
CA VAL A 58 -3.68 -8.71 -3.91
C VAL A 58 -2.54 -9.68 -4.23
N HIS A 59 -2.77 -10.63 -5.14
CA HIS A 59 -1.69 -11.47 -5.66
C HIS A 59 -1.08 -10.85 -6.91
N GLU A 60 -1.91 -10.58 -7.91
CA GLU A 60 -1.53 -9.98 -9.19
C GLU A 60 -2.27 -8.64 -9.40
N VAL A 61 -1.58 -7.69 -10.01
CA VAL A 61 -2.17 -6.41 -10.45
C VAL A 61 -2.00 -6.32 -11.95
N SER A 62 -3.10 -6.39 -12.69
CA SER A 62 -3.11 -6.40 -14.15
C SER A 62 -3.91 -5.24 -14.75
N CYS A 63 -4.32 -4.25 -13.94
CA CYS A 63 -4.81 -2.98 -14.47
C CYS A 63 -3.67 -2.21 -15.13
N SER A 64 -4.00 -1.43 -16.15
CA SER A 64 -3.09 -0.68 -17.00
C SER A 64 -2.35 0.44 -16.26
N ASP A 65 -3.00 1.06 -15.27
CA ASP A 65 -2.44 2.17 -14.50
C ASP A 65 -2.64 2.00 -12.98
N PRO A 66 -1.84 1.12 -12.37
CA PRO A 66 -1.91 0.86 -10.93
C PRO A 66 -1.51 2.07 -10.07
N GLU A 67 -0.61 2.91 -10.56
CA GLU A 67 -0.14 4.13 -9.87
C GLU A 67 -1.28 5.14 -9.73
N SER A 68 -1.99 5.43 -10.82
CA SER A 68 -3.17 6.30 -10.77
C SER A 68 -4.28 5.75 -9.90
N PHE A 69 -4.40 4.42 -9.77
CA PHE A 69 -5.34 3.84 -8.81
C PHE A 69 -4.93 4.09 -7.36
N LEU A 70 -3.65 3.94 -7.02
CA LEU A 70 -3.15 4.29 -5.67
C LEU A 70 -3.33 5.76 -5.35
N LEU A 71 -3.04 6.66 -6.30
CA LEU A 71 -3.28 8.09 -6.16
C LEU A 71 -4.77 8.39 -5.95
N TYR A 72 -5.65 7.76 -6.72
CA TYR A 72 -7.09 7.87 -6.52
C TYR A 72 -7.52 7.45 -5.11
N LEU A 73 -7.02 6.31 -4.60
CA LEU A 73 -7.33 5.86 -3.23
C LEU A 73 -6.83 6.86 -2.19
N SER A 74 -5.62 7.39 -2.37
CA SER A 74 -5.02 8.37 -1.46
C SER A 74 -5.77 9.71 -1.41
N ALA A 75 -6.49 10.06 -2.47
CA ALA A 75 -7.30 11.26 -2.54
C ALA A 75 -8.61 11.18 -1.74
N ILE A 76 -9.14 9.97 -1.52
CA ILE A 76 -10.47 9.78 -0.94
C ILE A 76 -10.47 9.06 0.41
N THR A 77 -9.38 8.36 0.74
CA THR A 77 -9.21 7.58 1.98
C THR A 77 -8.21 8.23 2.93
N HIS A 78 -8.33 7.96 4.23
CA HIS A 78 -7.37 8.35 5.26
C HIS A 78 -6.33 7.25 5.53
N SER A 79 -6.69 5.99 5.30
CA SER A 79 -5.82 4.84 5.53
C SER A 79 -5.86 3.88 4.36
N LEU A 80 -4.67 3.48 3.91
CA LEU A 80 -4.48 2.46 2.90
C LEU A 80 -3.50 1.40 3.41
N GLU A 81 -3.94 0.15 3.43
CA GLU A 81 -3.11 -1.01 3.72
C GLU A 81 -3.02 -1.88 2.47
N ILE A 82 -1.81 -2.29 2.09
CA ILE A 82 -1.56 -3.09 0.89
C ILE A 82 -0.75 -4.31 1.30
N TYR A 83 -1.32 -5.48 1.07
CA TYR A 83 -0.74 -6.80 1.26
C TYR A 83 -0.54 -7.42 -0.12
N GLN A 84 0.69 -7.45 -0.62
CA GLN A 84 0.98 -8.02 -1.94
C GLN A 84 1.58 -9.40 -1.81
N LYS A 85 0.83 -10.44 -2.18
CA LYS A 85 1.30 -11.83 -2.10
C LYS A 85 2.33 -12.14 -3.19
N HIS A 86 3.19 -13.13 -2.91
CA HIS A 86 4.12 -13.63 -3.90
C HIS A 86 3.37 -14.23 -5.09
N ILE A 87 3.74 -13.85 -6.31
CA ILE A 87 3.19 -14.44 -7.52
C ILE A 87 3.90 -15.78 -7.75
N PHE A 88 3.20 -16.89 -7.48
CA PHE A 88 3.72 -18.23 -7.76
C PHE A 88 4.03 -18.38 -9.26
N GLY A 89 5.19 -18.97 -9.57
CA GLY A 89 5.61 -19.25 -10.95
C GLY A 89 6.24 -18.05 -11.70
N LYS A 90 6.17 -16.83 -11.17
CA LYS A 90 6.98 -15.71 -11.67
C LYS A 90 8.23 -15.61 -10.80
N PHE A 91 9.38 -16.07 -11.32
CA PHE A 91 10.69 -15.78 -10.74
C PHE A 91 10.95 -14.28 -10.90
N LEU A 92 10.41 -13.51 -9.97
CA LEU A 92 10.77 -12.12 -9.83
C LEU A 92 12.21 -12.09 -9.32
N ASP A 93 13.10 -11.49 -10.09
CA ASP A 93 14.47 -11.22 -9.68
C ASP A 93 14.45 -10.58 -8.29
N CYS A 94 15.25 -11.12 -7.37
CA CYS A 94 15.35 -10.61 -6.00
C CYS A 94 15.85 -9.17 -5.93
N ASN A 95 16.37 -8.64 -7.05
CA ASN A 95 16.77 -7.25 -7.23
C ASN A 95 15.70 -6.38 -7.90
N SER A 96 14.64 -6.96 -8.47
CA SER A 96 13.55 -6.19 -9.07
C SER A 96 12.78 -5.47 -7.98
N LYS A 97 12.72 -4.14 -8.09
CA LYS A 97 11.88 -3.30 -7.22
C LYS A 97 10.44 -3.42 -7.70
N TYR A 98 9.79 -4.51 -7.34
CA TYR A 98 8.40 -4.76 -7.70
C TYR A 98 7.46 -4.31 -6.59
N PHE A 99 6.48 -3.50 -6.95
CA PHE A 99 5.37 -3.15 -6.05
C PHE A 99 4.11 -2.88 -6.87
N PHE A 100 3.00 -3.47 -6.43
CA PHE A 100 1.65 -3.19 -6.93
C PHE A 100 1.51 -3.23 -8.47
N GLY A 101 2.17 -4.18 -9.14
CA GLY A 101 2.11 -4.33 -10.60
C GLY A 101 3.21 -3.61 -11.37
N VAL A 102 4.01 -2.75 -10.73
CA VAL A 102 5.04 -1.94 -11.39
C VAL A 102 6.44 -2.36 -10.96
N HIS A 103 7.36 -2.33 -11.91
CA HIS A 103 8.76 -2.73 -11.72
C HIS A 103 9.71 -1.54 -11.83
N ASN A 104 10.72 -1.51 -10.96
CA ASN A 104 11.93 -0.71 -11.11
C ASN A 104 11.73 0.82 -11.21
N ILE A 105 10.59 1.33 -10.74
CA ILE A 105 10.33 2.77 -10.67
C ILE A 105 10.77 3.37 -9.33
N ASP A 106 10.89 4.69 -9.29
CA ASP A 106 11.07 5.43 -8.04
C ASP A 106 9.72 5.71 -7.38
N TRP A 107 9.44 4.99 -6.30
CA TRP A 107 8.18 5.12 -5.56
C TRP A 107 8.12 6.33 -4.63
N ALA A 108 9.25 7.01 -4.37
CA ALA A 108 9.28 8.18 -3.50
C ALA A 108 8.32 9.30 -3.93
N PRO A 109 8.38 9.83 -5.17
CA PRO A 109 7.47 10.90 -5.61
C PRO A 109 5.99 10.49 -5.53
N ILE A 110 5.67 9.23 -5.84
CA ILE A 110 4.29 8.72 -5.79
C ILE A 110 3.79 8.66 -4.35
N ILE A 111 4.58 8.11 -3.43
CA ILE A 111 4.21 8.03 -2.01
C ILE A 111 4.06 9.43 -1.41
N LEU A 112 4.98 10.35 -1.72
CA LEU A 112 4.88 11.74 -1.27
C LEU A 112 3.60 12.41 -1.81
N HIS A 113 3.27 12.18 -3.08
CA HIS A 113 2.03 12.64 -3.67
C HIS A 113 0.80 12.00 -2.99
N MET A 114 0.84 10.72 -2.64
CA MET A 114 -0.26 10.09 -1.90
C MET A 114 -0.52 10.79 -0.55
N PHE A 115 0.54 11.15 0.18
CA PHE A 115 0.42 11.84 1.48
C PHE A 115 0.08 13.33 1.36
N SER A 116 0.38 13.99 0.25
CA SER A 116 -0.05 15.39 0.03
C SER A 116 -1.57 15.50 -0.20
N GLN A 117 -2.26 14.38 -0.43
CA GLN A 117 -3.70 14.30 -0.62
C GLN A 117 -4.44 14.10 0.74
N LYS A 118 -5.43 13.21 0.82
CA LYS A 118 -6.21 12.93 2.04
C LYS A 118 -5.60 11.84 2.92
N LEU A 119 -4.70 11.04 2.37
CA LEU A 119 -4.08 9.91 3.06
C LEU A 119 -3.21 10.38 4.24
N ASP A 120 -3.41 9.76 5.40
CA ASP A 120 -2.62 10.00 6.61
C ASP A 120 -1.91 8.71 7.08
N LYS A 121 -2.34 7.55 6.57
CA LYS A 121 -1.77 6.25 6.91
C LYS A 121 -1.56 5.41 5.67
N LEU A 122 -0.32 4.97 5.44
CA LEU A 122 0.04 3.98 4.42
C LEU A 122 0.82 2.86 5.08
N LYS A 123 0.29 1.64 5.00
CA LYS A 123 1.02 0.44 5.40
C LYS A 123 1.15 -0.52 4.25
N LYS A 124 2.37 -0.96 4.03
CA LYS A 124 2.68 -1.92 2.98
C LYS A 124 3.30 -3.15 3.61
N PHE A 125 2.66 -4.28 3.36
CA PHE A 125 3.07 -5.58 3.81
C PHE A 125 3.39 -6.45 2.59
N SER A 126 4.52 -7.15 2.65
CA SER A 126 5.01 -8.09 1.62
C SER A 126 5.60 -7.47 0.35
N TYR A 127 6.46 -8.25 -0.32
CA TYR A 127 7.52 -7.92 -1.28
C TYR A 127 8.72 -7.14 -0.70
N PRO A 128 9.94 -7.72 -0.67
CA PRO A 128 11.10 -7.07 -0.08
C PRO A 128 11.63 -5.93 -0.96
N LYS A 129 12.23 -4.90 -0.32
CA LYS A 129 13.18 -3.95 -0.94
C LYS A 129 12.68 -3.13 -2.15
N PHE A 130 11.38 -2.86 -2.29
CA PHE A 130 10.91 -2.04 -3.42
C PHE A 130 11.39 -0.57 -3.33
N LEU A 131 11.57 -0.03 -2.11
CA LEU A 131 12.21 1.27 -1.93
C LEU A 131 13.73 1.13 -1.97
N SER A 132 14.36 1.91 -2.83
CA SER A 132 15.80 2.13 -2.77
C SER A 132 16.18 2.94 -1.53
N VAL A 133 17.47 2.95 -1.16
CA VAL A 133 17.95 3.79 -0.04
C VAL A 133 17.66 5.26 -0.32
N ALA A 134 17.97 5.74 -1.53
CA ALA A 134 17.69 7.13 -1.94
C ALA A 134 16.20 7.47 -1.89
N SER A 135 15.33 6.57 -2.36
CA SER A 135 13.87 6.76 -2.30
C SER A 135 13.39 6.84 -0.84
N ALA A 136 13.92 5.97 0.02
CA ALA A 136 13.56 5.90 1.42
C ALA A 136 14.08 7.14 2.20
N ASP A 137 15.28 7.61 1.89
CA ASP A 137 15.84 8.87 2.40
C ASP A 137 15.01 10.09 1.97
N HIS A 138 14.56 10.12 0.72
CA HIS A 138 13.70 11.20 0.25
C HIS A 138 12.36 11.21 1.01
N ILE A 139 11.73 10.04 1.20
CA ILE A 139 10.49 9.91 1.95
C ILE A 139 10.68 10.35 3.42
N ARG A 140 11.75 9.90 4.10
CA ARG A 140 11.97 10.25 5.51
C ARG A 140 12.23 11.73 5.74
N GLN A 141 12.85 12.41 4.76
CA GLN A 141 13.10 13.84 4.84
C GLN A 141 11.82 14.65 4.59
N LYS A 142 10.95 14.21 3.67
CA LYS A 142 9.82 15.03 3.20
C LYS A 142 8.48 14.77 3.88
N LEU A 143 8.22 13.54 4.37
CA LEU A 143 6.94 13.27 5.02
C LEU A 143 6.73 14.08 6.32
N PRO A 144 7.73 14.23 7.21
CA PRO A 144 7.58 15.04 8.43
C PRO A 144 7.16 16.50 8.15
N ASP A 145 7.67 17.08 7.06
CA ASP A 145 7.39 18.46 6.63
C ASP A 145 5.93 18.68 6.16
N SER A 146 5.14 17.63 5.96
CA SER A 146 3.77 17.75 5.46
C SER A 146 2.79 18.41 6.45
N GLY A 147 3.17 18.52 7.74
CA GLY A 147 2.29 19.00 8.81
C GLY A 147 1.13 18.06 9.15
N LYS A 148 1.07 16.86 8.56
CA LYS A 148 0.01 15.87 8.78
C LYS A 148 0.42 14.87 9.85
N LYS A 149 -0.54 14.38 10.64
CA LYS A 149 -0.30 13.26 11.55
C LYS A 149 -0.10 12.00 10.73
N ILE A 150 1.11 11.71 10.26
CA ILE A 150 1.42 10.60 9.35
C ILE A 150 1.68 9.30 10.09
N TRP A 151 1.29 8.20 9.46
CA TRP A 151 1.84 6.88 9.71
C TRP A 151 2.20 6.16 8.42
N PHE A 152 3.49 6.02 8.19
CA PHE A 152 4.06 5.32 7.06
C PHE A 152 4.82 4.08 7.52
N TYR A 153 4.61 2.97 6.82
CA TYR A 153 5.33 1.72 7.03
C TYR A 153 5.51 0.97 5.71
N ALA A 154 6.75 0.80 5.25
CA ALA A 154 7.04 0.13 3.99
C ALA A 154 8.40 -0.56 3.98
N SER A 155 8.53 -1.63 3.19
CA SER A 155 9.82 -2.31 2.99
C SER A 155 10.78 -1.48 2.13
N CYS A 156 12.05 -1.46 2.53
CA CYS A 156 13.13 -0.76 1.84
C CYS A 156 14.40 -1.62 1.79
N LYS A 157 15.35 -1.22 0.94
CA LYS A 157 16.70 -1.77 0.98
C LYS A 157 17.30 -1.49 2.36
N SER A 158 18.10 -2.45 2.85
CA SER A 158 18.67 -2.34 4.19
C SER A 158 19.56 -1.10 4.30
N TYR A 159 19.40 -0.37 5.40
CA TYR A 159 20.33 0.68 5.78
C TYR A 159 21.57 0.03 6.41
N ALA A 160 22.75 0.62 6.19
CA ALA A 160 23.83 0.44 7.17
C ALA A 160 23.26 0.88 8.52
N LYS A 161 23.49 0.08 9.57
CA LYS A 161 22.82 0.14 10.88
C LYS A 161 22.54 1.57 11.40
N ASP A 162 21.51 1.69 12.26
CA ASP A 162 21.27 2.84 13.16
C ASP A 162 20.42 4.02 12.65
N LEU A 163 19.49 3.81 11.71
CA LEU A 163 18.45 4.82 11.44
C LEU A 163 17.32 4.74 12.48
N ASP A 164 17.61 5.17 13.70
CA ASP A 164 16.62 5.39 14.75
C ASP A 164 16.79 6.79 15.30
N TYR A 165 15.84 7.67 14.99
CA TYR A 165 15.86 9.02 15.52
C TYR A 165 14.44 9.58 15.69
N LYS A 166 14.36 10.55 16.59
CA LYS A 166 13.19 11.38 16.80
C LYS A 166 13.44 12.73 16.12
N ASP A 167 12.56 13.09 15.20
CA ASP A 167 12.57 14.40 14.58
C ASP A 167 11.28 15.13 14.96
N CYS A 168 11.42 16.08 15.89
CA CYS A 168 10.32 16.87 16.43
C CYS A 168 9.15 15.98 16.92
N GLU A 169 8.08 15.91 16.13
CA GLU A 169 6.85 15.16 16.40
C GLU A 169 6.80 13.77 15.75
N TYR A 170 7.87 13.33 15.09
CA TYR A 170 7.93 12.05 14.38
C TYR A 170 9.00 11.12 14.94
N LEU A 171 8.65 9.84 14.93
CA LEU A 171 9.54 8.73 15.18
C LEU A 171 9.90 8.10 13.83
N VAL A 172 11.19 8.07 13.51
CA VAL A 172 11.71 7.49 12.27
C VAL A 172 12.59 6.30 12.63
N HIS A 173 12.19 5.12 12.17
CA HIS A 173 12.90 3.87 12.42
C HIS A 173 13.17 3.11 11.12
N ALA A 174 14.38 2.59 10.97
CA ALA A 174 14.67 1.48 10.07
C ALA A 174 14.63 0.17 10.87
N ILE A 175 13.55 -0.58 10.75
CA ILE A 175 13.39 -1.87 11.43
C ILE A 175 14.09 -2.94 10.59
N PRO A 176 15.16 -3.58 11.09
CA PRO A 176 15.81 -4.68 10.38
C PRO A 176 14.89 -5.91 10.34
N SER A 177 14.72 -6.54 9.17
CA SER A 177 14.09 -7.86 9.03
C SER A 177 15.05 -8.83 8.33
N THR A 178 15.24 -9.99 8.95
CA THR A 178 16.22 -10.99 8.49
C THR A 178 15.83 -11.67 7.17
N ARG A 179 14.53 -11.67 6.80
CA ARG A 179 14.05 -12.34 5.57
C ARG A 179 13.57 -11.40 4.47
N TYR A 180 13.11 -10.18 4.80
CA TYR A 180 12.40 -9.32 3.85
C TYR A 180 13.02 -7.94 3.61
N GLY A 181 14.28 -7.73 4.03
CA GLY A 181 14.95 -6.43 3.97
C GLY A 181 14.70 -5.60 5.23
N SER A 182 14.87 -4.28 5.16
CA SER A 182 14.50 -3.40 6.26
C SER A 182 13.12 -2.81 6.01
N PHE A 183 12.48 -2.28 7.04
CA PHE A 183 11.27 -1.48 6.91
C PHE A 183 11.54 -0.07 7.36
N LEU A 184 11.17 0.91 6.54
CA LEU A 184 11.11 2.30 6.96
C LEU A 184 9.76 2.52 7.64
N GLN A 185 9.82 2.98 8.88
CA GLN A 185 8.68 3.45 9.64
C GLN A 185 8.84 4.94 9.92
N ILE A 186 7.82 5.73 9.61
CA ILE A 186 7.72 7.14 9.99
C ILE A 186 6.37 7.32 10.65
N LYS A 187 6.37 7.73 11.91
CA LYS A 187 5.15 7.75 12.72
C LYS A 187 5.08 9.02 13.54
N HIS A 188 4.01 9.78 13.36
CA HIS A 188 3.71 10.90 14.23
C HIS A 188 3.49 10.41 15.67
N GLN A 189 3.97 11.17 16.66
CA GLN A 189 3.94 10.79 18.08
C GLN A 189 2.53 10.50 18.58
N SER A 190 1.52 11.24 18.10
CA SER A 190 0.11 10.99 18.46
C SER A 190 -0.39 9.61 18.02
N ARG A 191 0.33 8.95 17.10
CA ARG A 191 -0.01 7.63 16.56
C ARG A 191 0.85 6.51 17.13
N LYS A 192 1.81 6.80 18.04
CA LYS A 192 2.85 5.84 18.47
C LYS A 192 2.32 4.45 18.85
N TYR A 193 1.15 4.37 19.48
CA TYR A 193 0.54 3.11 19.93
C TYR A 193 -0.42 2.45 18.94
N GLU A 194 -0.68 3.07 17.80
CA GLU A 194 -1.53 2.42 16.81
C GLU A 194 -0.84 1.14 16.27
N PRO A 195 -1.56 0.01 16.09
CA PRO A 195 -1.03 -1.28 15.64
C PRO A 195 -0.85 -1.35 14.12
#